data_AF-A0A1P8B8I4-F1
#
_entry.id   AF-A0A1P8B8I4-F1
#
_cell.length_a   1.000
_cell.length_b   1.000
_cell.length_c   1.000
_cell.angle_alpha   90.00
_cell.angle_beta   90.00
_cell.angle_gamma   90.00
#
_symmetry.space_group_name_H-M   'P 1'
#
loop_
_entity.id
_entity.type
_entity.pdbx_description
1 polymer ?
#
loop_
_entity_poly.entity_id
_entity_poly.type
_entity_poly.pdbx_seq_one_letter_code
_entity_poly.pdbx_strand_id
1 'polypeptide(L)'
;MSGLGMVNAGVTTQLLVSLFRLKGVLHYGIAGNADVNLEIGDVTIPQYWAHSGLWNWQRYGDGIDNELALESGGDYTREVGYLQFSKYSNRTDNLLNRVWYQPEEIFPVTGTPEERQHVFWIPVDKSYLKLARKLEDTKLPQCVNTTCLPRPPKVTIVKRGMSASVFIDNAAYRTFLNSKFNATAVEMESAAVALISHQQNLPFIVIRALSDLAGGGSDVSNEASIFSSLAAENSVDILVKFVALLPPHESKIQSE
;
A
#
# COMPACT_ATOMS: atom_id res chain seq x y z
N MET A 1 7.95 10.50 -11.81
CA MET A 1 6.57 10.22 -11.39
C MET A 1 6.21 8.82 -11.87
N SER A 2 5.54 8.01 -11.04
CA SER A 2 5.22 6.60 -11.31
C SER A 2 4.02 6.40 -12.24
N GLY A 3 3.26 7.45 -12.55
CA GLY A 3 1.92 7.32 -13.15
C GLY A 3 0.89 6.89 -12.10
N LEU A 4 -0.36 6.65 -12.53
CA LEU A 4 -1.45 6.20 -11.65
C LEU A 4 -1.68 4.70 -11.82
N GLY A 5 -1.87 3.99 -10.72
CA GLY A 5 -2.21 2.57 -10.72
C GLY A 5 -1.00 1.62 -10.78
N MET A 6 -1.28 0.36 -10.43
CA MET A 6 -0.28 -0.69 -10.20
C MET A 6 0.62 -0.94 -11.42
N VAL A 7 0.04 -0.95 -12.64
CA VAL A 7 0.78 -1.22 -13.88
C VAL A 7 1.83 -0.15 -14.15
N ASN A 8 1.43 1.12 -14.09
CA ASN A 8 2.34 2.24 -14.33
C ASN A 8 3.45 2.30 -13.28
N ALA A 9 3.10 2.09 -12.01
CA ALA A 9 4.07 2.07 -10.93
C ALA A 9 5.06 0.90 -11.05
N GLY A 10 4.58 -0.29 -11.43
CA GLY A 10 5.42 -1.46 -11.68
C GLY A 10 6.39 -1.23 -12.85
N VAL A 11 5.88 -0.76 -14.00
CA VAL A 11 6.69 -0.43 -15.18
C VAL A 11 7.74 0.62 -14.84
N THR A 12 7.36 1.71 -14.16
CA THR A 12 8.30 2.77 -13.79
C THR A 12 9.38 2.24 -12.86
N THR A 13 9.01 1.45 -11.85
CA THR A 13 9.98 0.90 -10.89
C THR A 13 10.95 -0.05 -11.60
N GLN A 14 10.43 -0.94 -12.46
CA GLN A 14 11.28 -1.87 -13.20
C GLN A 14 12.22 -1.14 -14.17
N LEU A 15 11.74 -0.10 -14.87
CA LEU A 15 12.59 0.71 -15.73
C LEU A 15 13.71 1.40 -14.93
N LEU A 16 13.42 1.92 -13.74
CA LEU A 16 14.44 2.50 -12.87
C LEU A 16 15.49 1.47 -12.47
N VAL A 17 15.08 0.25 -12.12
CA VAL A 17 16.00 -0.84 -11.77
C VAL A 17 16.86 -1.25 -12.98
N SER A 18 16.27 -1.34 -14.17
CA SER A 18 16.97 -1.78 -15.37
C SER A 18 17.94 -0.73 -15.92
N LEU A 19 17.63 0.56 -15.76
CA LEU A 19 18.40 1.66 -16.34
C LEU A 19 19.42 2.28 -15.39
N PHE A 20 19.23 2.12 -14.07
CA PHE A 20 20.08 2.76 -13.05
C PHE A 20 20.52 1.78 -11.97
N ARG A 21 21.69 2.04 -11.38
CA ARG A 21 22.17 1.30 -10.21
C ARG A 21 21.53 1.85 -8.93
N LEU A 22 20.34 1.36 -8.60
CA LEU A 22 19.62 1.78 -7.40
C LEU A 22 20.25 1.17 -6.13
N LYS A 23 20.27 1.95 -5.05
CA LYS A 23 20.59 1.46 -3.70
C LYS A 23 19.35 1.14 -2.88
N GLY A 24 18.21 1.64 -3.32
CA GLY A 24 16.90 1.40 -2.74
C GLY A 24 15.84 2.25 -3.42
N VAL A 25 14.59 2.02 -3.09
CA VAL A 25 13.44 2.68 -3.68
C VAL A 25 12.66 3.44 -2.61
N LEU A 26 12.49 4.74 -2.79
CA LEU A 26 11.63 5.56 -1.93
C LEU A 26 10.37 5.92 -2.72
N HIS A 27 9.21 5.53 -2.23
CA HIS A 27 7.93 5.87 -2.85
C HIS A 27 7.10 6.72 -1.90
N TYR A 28 6.46 7.77 -2.42
CA TYR A 28 5.73 8.72 -1.58
C TYR A 28 4.51 9.28 -2.30
N GLY A 29 3.57 9.83 -1.53
CA GLY A 29 2.39 10.51 -2.05
C GLY A 29 1.23 10.46 -1.06
N ILE A 30 0.01 10.49 -1.58
CA ILE A 30 -1.21 10.48 -0.76
C ILE A 30 -1.89 9.10 -0.73
N ALA A 31 -2.76 8.88 0.24
CA ALA A 31 -3.58 7.68 0.36
C ALA A 31 -4.90 7.95 1.09
N GLY A 32 -5.90 7.09 0.88
CA GLY A 32 -7.09 7.05 1.70
C GLY A 32 -6.81 6.39 3.06
N ASN A 33 -7.51 6.84 4.10
CA ASN A 33 -7.33 6.35 5.46
C ASN A 33 -8.35 5.26 5.82
N ALA A 34 -7.87 4.05 6.10
CA ALA A 34 -8.67 2.96 6.62
C ALA A 34 -8.68 2.84 8.17
N ASP A 35 -7.77 3.52 8.87
CA ASP A 35 -7.67 3.47 10.34
C ASP A 35 -8.41 4.64 11.00
N VAL A 36 -9.40 4.33 11.84
CA VAL A 36 -10.22 5.33 12.53
C VAL A 36 -9.45 6.12 13.60
N ASN A 37 -8.27 5.67 14.01
CA ASN A 37 -7.45 6.35 15.02
C ASN A 37 -6.48 7.39 14.43
N LEU A 38 -6.46 7.51 13.09
CA LEU A 38 -5.68 8.50 12.36
C LEU A 38 -6.63 9.42 11.60
N GLU A 39 -6.14 10.60 11.23
CA GLU A 39 -6.95 11.58 10.52
C GLU A 39 -6.22 12.13 9.29
N ILE A 40 -6.94 12.93 8.51
CA ILE A 40 -6.44 13.59 7.31
C ILE A 40 -5.22 14.43 7.65
N GLY A 41 -4.21 14.38 6.78
CA GLY A 41 -2.93 15.06 6.90
C GLY A 41 -1.85 14.25 7.60
N ASP A 42 -2.21 13.25 8.43
CA ASP A 42 -1.22 12.39 9.09
C ASP A 42 -0.39 11.64 8.04
N VAL A 43 0.90 11.50 8.31
CA VAL A 43 1.84 10.77 7.45
C VAL A 43 2.09 9.39 8.02
N THR A 44 1.76 8.38 7.24
CA THR A 44 1.87 6.97 7.61
C THR A 44 3.03 6.33 6.88
N ILE A 45 3.76 5.47 7.60
CA ILE A 45 4.85 4.67 7.04
C ILE A 45 4.56 3.20 7.38
N PRO A 46 3.91 2.46 6.47
CA PRO A 46 3.56 1.07 6.74
C PRO A 46 4.77 0.14 6.78
N GLN A 47 4.74 -0.85 7.68
CA GLN A 47 5.78 -1.88 7.79
C GLN A 47 5.66 -2.97 6.71
N TYR A 48 4.48 -3.15 6.14
CA TYR A 48 4.20 -4.16 5.11
C TYR A 48 3.26 -3.59 4.05
N TRP A 49 3.39 -4.07 2.83
CA TRP A 49 2.51 -3.76 1.70
C TRP A 49 1.95 -5.03 1.08
N ALA A 50 0.71 -4.97 0.57
CA ALA A 50 0.09 -6.07 -0.17
C ALA A 50 -0.74 -5.53 -1.35
N HIS A 51 -0.75 -6.28 -2.45
CA HIS A 51 -1.72 -6.07 -3.52
C HIS A 51 -3.06 -6.66 -3.09
N SER A 52 -4.07 -5.80 -2.91
CA SER A 52 -5.41 -6.21 -2.46
C SER A 52 -6.38 -6.50 -3.61
N GLY A 53 -5.93 -6.41 -4.86
CA GLY A 53 -6.75 -6.56 -6.06
C GLY A 53 -6.63 -7.90 -6.78
N LEU A 54 -5.77 -8.82 -6.33
CA LEU A 54 -5.68 -10.17 -6.88
C LEU A 54 -6.61 -11.11 -6.12
N TRP A 55 -7.64 -11.62 -6.79
CA TRP A 55 -8.69 -12.44 -6.20
C TRP A 55 -8.92 -13.74 -6.96
N ASN A 56 -9.29 -14.78 -6.21
CA ASN A 56 -9.98 -15.95 -6.74
C ASN A 56 -11.47 -15.82 -6.41
N TRP A 57 -12.31 -15.83 -7.44
CA TRP A 57 -13.74 -15.67 -7.26
C TRP A 57 -14.40 -17.04 -7.03
N GLN A 58 -15.11 -17.18 -5.92
CA GLN A 58 -15.85 -18.40 -5.63
C GLN A 58 -17.03 -18.55 -6.60
N ARG A 59 -17.14 -19.71 -7.25
CA ARG A 59 -18.21 -20.01 -8.20
C ARG A 59 -19.59 -19.80 -7.57
N TYR A 60 -20.53 -19.29 -8.34
CA TYR A 60 -21.91 -19.16 -7.88
C TYR A 60 -22.53 -20.53 -7.57
N GLY A 61 -23.23 -20.63 -6.44
CA GLY A 61 -23.82 -21.87 -5.91
C GLY A 61 -22.90 -22.63 -4.95
N ASP A 62 -21.59 -22.38 -5.02
CA ASP A 62 -20.61 -23.08 -4.19
C ASP A 62 -20.56 -22.48 -2.76
N GLY A 63 -20.59 -23.37 -1.77
CA GLY A 63 -20.41 -23.05 -0.35
C GLY A 63 -18.94 -22.95 0.05
N ILE A 64 -18.68 -22.55 1.29
CA ILE A 64 -17.31 -22.31 1.77
C ILE A 64 -16.42 -23.56 1.66
N ASP A 65 -16.97 -24.77 1.64
CA ASP A 65 -16.19 -26.02 1.61
C ASP A 65 -15.90 -26.52 0.17
N ASN A 66 -16.55 -25.94 -0.84
CA ASN A 66 -16.33 -26.30 -2.24
C ASN A 66 -14.99 -25.72 -2.72
N GLU A 67 -14.13 -26.54 -3.33
CA GLU A 67 -12.80 -26.18 -3.84
C GLU A 67 -12.83 -24.94 -4.75
N LEU A 68 -11.84 -24.06 -4.61
CA LEU A 68 -11.66 -22.94 -5.53
C LEU A 68 -11.00 -23.44 -6.81
N ALA A 69 -11.27 -22.76 -7.92
CA ALA A 69 -10.58 -23.07 -9.17
C ALA A 69 -9.06 -22.96 -8.97
N LEU A 70 -8.31 -24.01 -9.35
CA LEU A 70 -6.85 -24.14 -9.25
C LEU A 70 -6.29 -24.20 -7.81
N GLU A 71 -7.12 -24.44 -6.79
CA GLU A 71 -6.65 -24.55 -5.39
C GLU A 71 -5.75 -25.76 -5.17
N SER A 72 -6.15 -26.95 -5.64
CA SER A 72 -5.32 -28.16 -5.56
C SER A 72 -3.99 -28.07 -6.32
N GLY A 73 -3.88 -27.18 -7.30
CA GLY A 73 -2.63 -26.87 -8.01
C GLY A 73 -1.67 -25.99 -7.21
N GLY A 74 -2.12 -25.42 -6.09
CA GLY A 74 -1.37 -24.48 -5.27
C GLY A 74 -1.27 -23.07 -5.86
N ASP A 75 -2.02 -22.78 -6.93
CA ASP A 75 -2.05 -21.46 -7.58
C ASP A 75 -2.81 -20.43 -6.72
N TYR A 76 -3.79 -20.90 -5.94
CA TYR A 76 -4.60 -20.05 -5.08
C TYR A 76 -4.82 -20.67 -3.70
N THR A 77 -5.04 -19.80 -2.71
CA THR A 77 -5.15 -20.15 -1.30
C THR A 77 -6.37 -19.51 -0.64
N ARG A 78 -6.77 -20.09 0.50
CA ARG A 78 -7.82 -19.57 1.39
C ARG A 78 -7.28 -18.91 2.65
N GLU A 79 -5.97 -18.98 2.87
CA GLU A 79 -5.34 -18.60 4.14
C GLU A 79 -5.32 -17.10 4.40
N VAL A 80 -5.35 -16.28 3.34
CA VAL A 80 -5.28 -14.82 3.45
C VAL A 80 -6.59 -14.24 3.98
N GLY A 81 -7.72 -14.67 3.41
CA GLY A 81 -9.04 -14.17 3.75
C GLY A 81 -9.95 -13.96 2.55
N TYR A 82 -11.21 -13.65 2.83
CA TYR A 82 -12.23 -13.44 1.82
C TYR A 82 -13.18 -12.28 2.16
N LEU A 83 -13.80 -11.72 1.12
CA LEU A 83 -14.92 -10.81 1.21
C LEU A 83 -16.20 -11.56 0.77
N GLN A 84 -17.22 -11.56 1.61
CA GLN A 84 -18.54 -12.13 1.28
C GLN A 84 -19.54 -11.01 0.99
N PHE A 85 -19.98 -10.89 -0.25
CA PHE A 85 -20.79 -9.76 -0.71
C PHE A 85 -22.15 -9.67 0.00
N SER A 86 -22.80 -10.81 0.29
CA SER A 86 -24.10 -10.80 0.97
C SER A 86 -24.07 -10.23 2.39
N LYS A 87 -22.89 -10.13 3.03
CA LYS A 87 -22.78 -9.44 4.34
C LYS A 87 -22.95 -7.92 4.23
N TYR A 88 -22.93 -7.38 3.01
CA TYR A 88 -23.01 -5.94 2.71
C TYR A 88 -24.22 -5.61 1.83
N SER A 89 -25.21 -6.51 1.79
CA SER A 89 -26.45 -6.31 1.06
C SER A 89 -27.65 -6.67 1.93
N ASN A 90 -28.76 -5.97 1.73
CA ASN A 90 -30.05 -6.31 2.35
C ASN A 90 -30.82 -7.39 1.55
N ARG A 91 -30.23 -7.93 0.48
CA ARG A 91 -30.82 -9.00 -0.31
C ARG A 91 -30.45 -10.37 0.27
N THR A 92 -31.38 -11.31 0.15
CA THR A 92 -31.16 -12.72 0.53
C THR A 92 -30.27 -13.46 -0.46
N ASP A 93 -30.28 -13.05 -1.73
CA ASP A 93 -29.57 -13.74 -2.80
C ASP A 93 -28.12 -13.26 -2.91
N ASN A 94 -27.17 -14.20 -2.89
CA ASN A 94 -25.73 -13.91 -3.01
C ASN A 94 -25.18 -14.27 -4.40
N LEU A 95 -25.62 -13.57 -5.44
CA LEU A 95 -25.17 -13.82 -6.82
C LEU A 95 -23.66 -13.67 -7.01
N LEU A 96 -23.03 -12.78 -6.24
CA LEU A 96 -21.59 -12.50 -6.30
C LEU A 96 -20.76 -13.42 -5.40
N ASN A 97 -21.38 -14.28 -4.60
CA ASN A 97 -20.71 -15.19 -3.69
C ASN A 97 -19.60 -14.55 -2.81
N ARG A 98 -18.35 -14.95 -3.02
CA ARG A 98 -17.15 -14.50 -2.29
C ARG A 98 -15.99 -14.28 -3.25
N VAL A 99 -15.10 -13.37 -2.88
CA VAL A 99 -13.75 -13.29 -3.44
C VAL A 99 -12.73 -13.60 -2.35
N TRP A 100 -11.75 -14.43 -2.69
CA TRP A 100 -10.65 -14.83 -1.82
C TRP A 100 -9.39 -14.08 -2.23
N TYR A 101 -8.75 -13.41 -1.29
CA TYR A 101 -7.52 -12.63 -1.53
C TYR A 101 -6.35 -13.57 -1.80
N GLN A 102 -5.58 -13.26 -2.83
CA GLN A 102 -4.49 -14.12 -3.29
C GLN A 102 -3.13 -13.42 -3.17
N PRO A 103 -2.08 -14.16 -2.82
CA PRO A 103 -0.71 -13.68 -2.96
C PRO A 103 -0.34 -13.52 -4.43
N GLU A 104 0.60 -12.62 -4.71
CA GLU A 104 1.24 -12.52 -6.03
C GLU A 104 2.17 -13.70 -6.26
N GLU A 105 2.12 -14.27 -7.47
CA GLU A 105 3.15 -15.19 -7.96
C GLU A 105 4.38 -14.38 -8.40
N ILE A 106 5.55 -14.77 -7.92
CA ILE A 106 6.80 -14.02 -8.11
C ILE A 106 7.98 -14.93 -8.40
N PHE A 107 9.02 -14.34 -9.02
CA PHE A 107 10.29 -15.00 -9.33
C PHE A 107 11.46 -14.08 -8.89
N PRO A 108 11.78 -14.04 -7.58
CA PRO A 108 12.85 -13.17 -7.08
C PRO A 108 14.21 -13.52 -7.69
N VAL A 109 15.04 -12.49 -7.92
CA VAL A 109 16.44 -12.66 -8.38
C VAL A 109 17.32 -13.43 -7.41
N THR A 110 16.88 -13.57 -6.16
CA THR A 110 17.54 -14.36 -5.11
C THR A 110 17.02 -15.80 -5.03
N GLY A 111 15.96 -16.14 -5.76
CA GLY A 111 15.36 -17.47 -5.79
C GLY A 111 15.97 -18.39 -6.85
N THR A 112 15.45 -19.61 -6.94
CA THR A 112 15.74 -20.53 -8.05
C THR A 112 15.03 -20.05 -9.31
N PRO A 113 15.72 -19.91 -10.46
CA PRO A 113 15.09 -19.59 -11.73
C PRO A 113 13.95 -20.57 -12.07
N GLU A 114 12.85 -20.06 -12.63
CA GLU A 114 11.63 -20.82 -13.00
C GLU A 114 10.91 -21.52 -11.83
N GLU A 115 11.33 -21.31 -10.58
CA GLU A 115 10.62 -21.77 -9.40
C GLU A 115 9.74 -20.64 -8.85
N ARG A 116 8.42 -20.77 -9.05
CA ARG A 116 7.46 -19.77 -8.57
C ARG A 116 7.44 -19.71 -7.04
N GLN A 117 7.31 -18.50 -6.52
CA GLN A 117 7.03 -18.23 -5.10
C GLN A 117 5.77 -17.39 -4.97
N HIS A 118 5.19 -17.35 -3.78
CA HIS A 118 3.99 -16.55 -3.51
C HIS A 118 4.24 -15.56 -2.38
N VAL A 119 3.84 -14.30 -2.58
CA VAL A 119 3.92 -13.27 -1.54
C VAL A 119 2.63 -12.46 -1.44
N PHE A 120 2.09 -12.35 -0.23
CA PHE A 120 1.00 -11.41 0.04
C PHE A 120 1.52 -10.17 0.78
N TRP A 121 2.18 -10.37 1.93
CA TRP A 121 2.76 -9.29 2.71
C TRP A 121 4.24 -9.10 2.41
N ILE A 122 4.57 -7.98 1.77
CA ILE A 122 5.94 -7.60 1.43
C ILE A 122 6.49 -6.72 2.55
N PRO A 123 7.53 -7.16 3.29
CA PRO A 123 8.11 -6.37 4.36
C PRO A 123 8.93 -5.20 3.83
N VAL A 124 8.74 -4.02 4.43
CA VAL A 124 9.62 -2.86 4.24
C VAL A 124 10.98 -3.13 4.90
N ASP A 125 12.06 -2.57 4.33
CA ASP A 125 13.41 -2.78 4.85
C ASP A 125 13.56 -2.33 6.32
N LYS A 126 14.17 -3.19 7.15
CA LYS A 126 14.29 -2.96 8.59
C LYS A 126 15.19 -1.76 8.92
N SER A 127 16.22 -1.52 8.13
CA SER A 127 17.12 -0.39 8.33
C SER A 127 16.41 0.92 8.00
N TYR A 128 15.62 0.94 6.92
CA TYR A 128 14.79 2.08 6.55
C TYR A 128 13.70 2.35 7.59
N LEU A 129 13.03 1.32 8.12
CA LEU A 129 12.09 1.50 9.23
C LEU A 129 12.76 2.06 10.49
N LYS A 130 14.00 1.67 10.79
CA LYS A 130 14.76 2.23 11.92
C LYS A 130 15.07 3.71 11.73
N LEU A 131 15.39 4.14 10.51
CA LEU A 131 15.58 5.56 10.19
C LEU A 131 14.26 6.32 10.26
N ALA A 132 13.18 5.77 9.69
CA ALA A 132 11.86 6.38 9.65
C ALA A 132 11.28 6.64 11.05
N ARG A 133 11.52 5.75 12.03
CA ARG A 133 11.11 5.97 13.44
C ARG A 133 11.68 7.25 14.05
N LYS A 134 12.84 7.73 13.58
CA LYS A 134 13.41 9.01 14.07
C LYS A 134 12.58 10.23 13.64
N LEU A 135 11.64 10.05 12.71
CA LEU A 135 10.79 11.11 12.18
C LEU A 135 9.41 11.18 12.85
N GLU A 136 9.07 10.28 13.79
CA GLU A 136 7.73 10.25 14.43
C GLU A 136 7.42 11.54 15.22
N ASP A 137 8.45 12.20 15.79
CA ASP A 137 8.32 13.48 16.49
C ASP A 137 8.37 14.71 15.56
N THR A 138 8.35 14.51 14.24
CA THR A 138 8.41 15.61 13.28
C THR A 138 7.15 16.45 13.33
N LYS A 139 7.31 17.76 13.51
CA LYS A 139 6.22 18.73 13.37
C LYS A 139 5.93 18.96 11.90
N LEU A 140 4.70 18.66 11.50
CA LEU A 140 4.19 18.89 10.16
C LEU A 140 3.36 20.18 10.09
N PRO A 141 3.36 20.89 8.95
CA PRO A 141 2.46 22.01 8.76
C PRO A 141 1.00 21.54 8.77
N GLN A 142 0.14 22.30 9.45
CA GLN A 142 -1.30 22.04 9.47
C GLN A 142 -2.07 22.80 8.38
N CYS A 143 -1.40 23.68 7.64
CA CYS A 143 -2.00 24.53 6.62
C CYS A 143 -1.14 24.56 5.36
N VAL A 144 -1.80 24.52 4.20
CA VAL A 144 -1.21 24.81 2.89
C VAL A 144 -2.17 25.71 2.13
N ASN A 145 -1.69 26.87 1.68
CA ASN A 145 -2.53 27.93 1.10
C ASN A 145 -3.68 28.32 2.04
N THR A 146 -4.94 28.20 1.59
CA THR A 146 -6.15 28.49 2.36
C THR A 146 -6.73 27.26 3.07
N THR A 147 -6.16 26.07 2.84
CA THR A 147 -6.62 24.82 3.47
C THR A 147 -5.86 24.58 4.76
N CYS A 148 -6.59 24.45 5.87
CA CYS A 148 -6.04 24.20 7.20
C CYS A 148 -6.77 23.06 7.91
N LEU A 149 -6.02 22.24 8.63
CA LEU A 149 -6.53 21.23 9.55
C LEU A 149 -6.74 21.84 10.94
N PRO A 150 -7.72 21.33 11.73
CA PRO A 150 -8.00 21.82 13.08
C PRO A 150 -6.91 21.43 14.09
N ARG A 151 -5.98 20.55 13.70
CA ARG A 151 -4.85 20.11 14.52
C ARG A 151 -3.58 19.93 13.69
N PRO A 152 -2.40 19.92 14.35
CA PRO A 152 -1.17 19.47 13.72
C PRO A 152 -1.25 18.01 13.28
N PRO A 153 -0.84 17.68 12.04
CA PRO A 153 -0.63 16.32 11.61
C PRO A 153 0.55 15.65 12.33
N LYS A 154 0.53 14.32 12.41
CA LYS A 154 1.63 13.52 12.98
C LYS A 154 2.20 12.54 11.97
N VAL A 155 3.43 12.10 12.23
CA VAL A 155 4.07 10.99 11.52
C VAL A 155 3.92 9.74 12.37
N THR A 156 3.58 8.60 11.75
CA THR A 156 3.41 7.35 12.49
C THR A 156 3.83 6.13 11.68
N ILE A 157 4.54 5.20 12.33
CA ILE A 157 4.78 3.87 11.76
C ILE A 157 3.54 3.00 11.98
N VAL A 158 2.94 2.54 10.89
CA VAL A 158 1.71 1.74 10.93
C VAL A 158 1.97 0.29 10.53
N LYS A 159 1.00 -0.59 10.75
CA LYS A 159 1.21 -2.02 10.50
C LYS A 159 1.27 -2.31 9.01
N ARG A 160 0.24 -1.95 8.24
CA ARG A 160 0.10 -2.34 6.82
C ARG A 160 -0.49 -1.23 5.96
N GLY A 161 -0.02 -1.19 4.72
CA GLY A 161 -0.64 -0.50 3.61
C GLY A 161 -1.11 -1.53 2.57
N MET A 162 -2.10 -1.16 1.77
CA MET A 162 -2.57 -2.01 0.68
C MET A 162 -2.80 -1.18 -0.57
N SER A 163 -2.49 -1.76 -1.73
CA SER A 163 -2.78 -1.11 -3.01
C SER A 163 -3.64 -1.99 -3.89
N ALA A 164 -4.54 -1.38 -4.67
CA ALA A 164 -5.25 -2.00 -5.79
C ALA A 164 -5.58 -0.92 -6.82
N SER A 165 -5.89 -1.30 -8.06
CA SER A 165 -6.30 -0.36 -9.12
C SER A 165 -7.75 0.14 -8.92
N VAL A 166 -8.06 0.63 -7.72
CA VAL A 166 -9.38 1.12 -7.30
C VAL A 166 -9.18 2.33 -6.38
N PHE A 167 -9.83 3.45 -6.70
CA PHE A 167 -10.00 4.53 -5.74
C PHE A 167 -11.12 4.14 -4.76
N ILE A 168 -10.80 3.99 -3.48
CA ILE A 168 -11.76 3.51 -2.48
C ILE A 168 -12.51 4.69 -1.90
N ASP A 169 -13.81 4.76 -2.19
CA ASP A 169 -14.75 5.70 -1.60
C ASP A 169 -15.96 4.93 -1.04
N ASN A 170 -15.70 4.08 -0.04
CA ASN A 170 -16.71 3.19 0.52
C ASN A 170 -16.40 2.82 1.98
N ALA A 171 -17.16 3.38 2.93
CA ALA A 171 -16.99 3.15 4.37
C ALA A 171 -16.99 1.66 4.77
N ALA A 172 -17.85 0.84 4.16
CA ALA A 172 -17.96 -0.57 4.50
C ALA A 172 -16.70 -1.35 4.05
N TYR A 173 -16.22 -1.11 2.83
CA TYR A 173 -15.00 -1.73 2.33
C TYR A 173 -13.74 -1.21 3.06
N ARG A 174 -13.69 0.09 3.37
CA ARG A 174 -12.69 0.68 4.27
C ARG A 174 -12.61 -0.08 5.60
N THR A 175 -13.75 -0.27 6.25
CA THR A 175 -13.85 -0.97 7.54
C THR A 175 -13.43 -2.43 7.41
N PHE A 176 -13.81 -3.10 6.32
CA PHE A 176 -13.37 -4.45 6.02
C PHE A 176 -11.84 -4.54 5.89
N LEU A 177 -11.21 -3.66 5.12
CA LEU A 177 -9.75 -3.67 4.93
C LEU A 177 -9.00 -3.45 6.25
N ASN A 178 -9.46 -2.53 7.09
CA ASN A 178 -8.86 -2.32 8.40
C ASN A 178 -9.09 -3.50 9.34
N SER A 179 -10.32 -3.97 9.51
CA SER A 179 -10.63 -5.07 10.44
C SER A 179 -9.99 -6.40 10.03
N LYS A 180 -9.98 -6.72 8.73
CA LYS A 180 -9.45 -7.99 8.22
C LYS A 180 -7.93 -7.97 8.09
N PHE A 181 -7.36 -6.86 7.64
CA PHE A 181 -5.94 -6.80 7.29
C PHE A 181 -5.12 -5.85 8.15
N ASN A 182 -5.72 -5.07 9.05
CA ASN A 182 -5.04 -3.98 9.78
C ASN A 182 -4.37 -2.99 8.82
N ALA A 183 -5.05 -2.72 7.71
CA ALA A 183 -4.62 -1.74 6.72
C ALA A 183 -4.94 -0.32 7.22
N THR A 184 -3.98 0.58 7.04
CA THR A 184 -4.13 2.00 7.34
C THR A 184 -4.16 2.81 6.04
N ALA A 185 -3.08 2.79 5.26
CA ALA A 185 -3.02 3.48 3.97
C ALA A 185 -3.57 2.58 2.87
N VAL A 186 -4.59 3.04 2.14
CA VAL A 186 -5.14 2.35 0.97
C VAL A 186 -5.04 3.24 -0.27
N GLU A 187 -4.46 2.70 -1.34
CA GLU A 187 -4.03 3.48 -2.51
C GLU A 187 -3.81 2.59 -3.74
N MET A 188 -3.13 3.07 -4.79
CA MET A 188 -3.16 2.45 -6.12
C MET A 188 -1.80 2.02 -6.71
N GLU A 189 -0.67 2.22 -6.04
CA GLU A 189 0.68 1.99 -6.59
C GLU A 189 1.65 1.21 -5.70
N SER A 190 1.71 1.47 -4.39
CA SER A 190 2.92 1.09 -3.63
C SER A 190 3.11 -0.40 -3.45
N ALA A 191 2.05 -1.21 -3.52
CA ALA A 191 2.23 -2.65 -3.57
C ALA A 191 2.98 -3.11 -4.83
N ALA A 192 2.79 -2.45 -5.99
CA ALA A 192 3.58 -2.74 -7.19
C ALA A 192 5.05 -2.36 -7.00
N VAL A 193 5.32 -1.19 -6.42
CA VAL A 193 6.68 -0.74 -6.09
C VAL A 193 7.35 -1.72 -5.13
N ALA A 194 6.63 -2.14 -4.09
CA ALA A 194 7.09 -3.12 -3.11
C ALA A 194 7.38 -4.47 -3.78
N LEU A 195 6.50 -4.93 -4.67
CA LEU A 195 6.64 -6.20 -5.39
C LEU A 195 7.89 -6.23 -6.26
N ILE A 196 8.11 -5.18 -7.06
CA ILE A 196 9.32 -5.07 -7.88
C ILE A 196 10.56 -4.96 -7.00
N SER A 197 10.53 -4.12 -5.96
CA SER A 197 11.68 -3.97 -5.06
C SER A 197 12.05 -5.29 -4.38
N HIS A 198 11.04 -6.04 -3.92
CA HIS A 198 11.24 -7.36 -3.32
C HIS A 198 11.81 -8.37 -4.30
N GLN A 199 11.24 -8.48 -5.50
CA GLN A 199 11.74 -9.39 -6.54
C GLN A 199 13.16 -9.05 -6.98
N GLN A 200 13.54 -7.76 -6.95
CA GLN A 200 14.87 -7.29 -7.32
C GLN A 200 15.85 -7.22 -6.13
N ASN A 201 15.45 -7.71 -4.95
CA ASN A 201 16.24 -7.67 -3.70
C ASN A 201 16.77 -6.26 -3.37
N LEU A 202 15.93 -5.25 -3.54
CA LEU A 202 16.23 -3.85 -3.23
C LEU A 202 15.49 -3.40 -1.97
N PRO A 203 16.15 -2.67 -1.06
CA PRO A 203 15.46 -2.08 0.09
C PRO A 203 14.49 -1.01 -0.41
N PHE A 204 13.29 -0.97 0.15
CA PHE A 204 12.29 0.03 -0.18
C PHE A 204 11.63 0.57 1.08
N ILE A 205 11.02 1.76 0.96
CA ILE A 205 10.12 2.35 1.94
C ILE A 205 9.06 3.16 1.22
N VAL A 206 7.88 3.23 1.85
CA VAL A 206 6.74 3.98 1.35
C VAL A 206 6.25 4.95 2.42
N ILE A 207 6.04 6.20 2.02
CA ILE A 207 5.55 7.29 2.88
C ILE A 207 4.23 7.79 2.29
N ARG A 208 3.11 7.64 3.00
CA ARG A 208 1.80 8.10 2.52
C ARG A 208 1.14 9.05 3.50
N ALA A 209 0.85 10.26 3.05
CA ALA A 209 -0.01 11.18 3.79
C ALA A 209 -1.49 10.90 3.51
N LEU A 210 -2.33 10.94 4.55
CA LEU A 210 -3.75 10.63 4.41
C LEU A 210 -4.50 11.82 3.83
N SER A 211 -5.07 11.69 2.64
CA SER A 211 -5.81 12.77 1.95
C SER A 211 -7.31 12.78 2.25
N ASP A 212 -7.85 11.63 2.63
CA ASP A 212 -9.27 11.39 2.79
C ASP A 212 -9.53 10.18 3.71
N LEU A 213 -10.81 9.90 3.97
CA LEU A 213 -11.23 8.81 4.85
C LEU A 213 -11.72 7.57 4.11
N ALA A 214 -11.31 7.38 2.85
CA ALA A 214 -11.69 6.24 2.01
C ALA A 214 -13.22 5.98 1.98
N GLY A 215 -13.99 7.07 1.91
CA GLY A 215 -15.46 7.08 1.93
C GLY A 215 -16.11 6.90 3.30
N GLY A 216 -15.37 7.01 4.40
CA GLY A 216 -15.95 7.11 5.75
C GLY A 216 -16.10 8.55 6.26
N GLY A 217 -16.09 9.52 5.36
CA GLY A 217 -16.35 10.92 5.62
C GLY A 217 -17.77 11.32 5.21
N SER A 218 -17.96 12.49 4.60
CA SER A 218 -19.30 12.98 4.22
C SER A 218 -19.85 12.29 2.95
N ASP A 219 -21.18 12.12 2.86
CA ASP A 219 -21.84 11.58 1.67
C ASP A 219 -21.90 12.57 0.48
N VAL A 220 -21.43 13.81 0.66
CA VAL A 220 -21.56 14.89 -0.35
C VAL A 220 -20.38 14.92 -1.29
N SER A 221 -19.16 14.77 -0.77
CA SER A 221 -17.92 14.79 -1.54
C SER A 221 -16.78 14.15 -0.76
N ASN A 222 -15.86 13.52 -1.47
CA ASN A 222 -14.64 12.98 -0.88
C ASN A 222 -13.65 14.10 -0.50
N GLU A 223 -13.04 13.97 0.68
CA GLU A 223 -12.15 14.98 1.27
C GLU A 223 -10.85 15.19 0.47
N ALA A 224 -10.45 14.24 -0.37
CA ALA A 224 -9.25 14.35 -1.20
C ALA A 224 -9.30 15.58 -2.09
N SER A 225 -10.50 16.00 -2.53
CA SER A 225 -10.69 17.22 -3.33
C SER A 225 -10.22 18.50 -2.63
N ILE A 226 -10.20 18.50 -1.30
CA ILE A 226 -9.83 19.65 -0.44
C ILE A 226 -8.40 19.50 0.07
N PHE A 227 -8.02 18.30 0.52
CA PHE A 227 -6.80 18.08 1.30
C PHE A 227 -5.62 17.45 0.54
N SER A 228 -5.79 17.06 -0.73
CA SER A 228 -4.71 16.41 -1.50
C SER A 228 -3.41 17.23 -1.53
N SER A 229 -3.49 18.56 -1.69
CA SER A 229 -2.29 19.41 -1.70
C SER A 229 -1.59 19.44 -0.35
N LEU A 230 -2.35 19.52 0.76
CA LEU A 230 -1.79 19.50 2.11
C LEU A 230 -1.12 18.15 2.40
N ALA A 231 -1.81 17.05 2.09
CA ALA A 231 -1.26 15.71 2.27
C ALA A 231 0.01 15.50 1.41
N ALA A 232 0.01 15.93 0.15
CA ALA A 232 1.17 15.82 -0.72
C ALA A 232 2.39 16.57 -0.16
N GLU A 233 2.22 17.80 0.32
CA GLU A 233 3.28 18.58 0.97
C GLU A 233 3.83 17.88 2.22
N ASN A 234 2.95 17.38 3.10
CA ASN A 234 3.36 16.63 4.28
C ASN A 234 4.15 15.36 3.92
N SER A 235 3.72 14.64 2.88
CA SER A 235 4.44 13.46 2.40
C SER A 235 5.83 13.81 1.86
N VAL A 236 5.98 14.94 1.15
CA VAL A 236 7.26 15.42 0.63
C VAL A 236 8.19 15.85 1.76
N ASP A 237 7.69 16.58 2.75
CA ASP A 237 8.49 17.03 3.90
C ASP A 237 9.14 15.83 4.63
N ILE A 238 8.36 14.77 4.89
CA ILE A 238 8.88 13.56 5.53
C ILE A 238 9.84 12.81 4.61
N LEU A 239 9.60 12.76 3.31
CA LEU A 239 10.54 12.16 2.36
C LEU A 239 11.90 12.88 2.38
N VAL A 240 11.90 14.22 2.30
CA VAL A 240 13.14 15.01 2.29
C VAL A 240 13.92 14.80 3.59
N LYS A 241 13.23 14.82 4.73
CA LYS A 241 13.83 14.52 6.03
C LYS A 241 14.37 13.09 6.12
N PHE A 242 13.66 12.12 5.55
CA PHE A 242 14.13 10.74 5.47
C PHE A 242 15.41 10.60 4.63
N VAL A 243 15.47 11.26 3.46
CA VAL A 243 16.66 11.25 2.59
C VAL A 243 17.88 11.81 3.33
N ALA A 244 17.71 12.84 4.15
CA ALA A 244 18.79 13.40 4.96
C ALA A 244 19.32 12.45 6.05
N LEU A 245 18.56 11.42 6.43
CA LEU A 245 18.98 10.38 7.38
C LEU A 245 19.72 9.21 6.70
N LEU A 246 19.69 9.13 5.37
CA LEU A 246 20.41 8.09 4.64
C LEU A 246 21.91 8.32 4.75
N PRO A 247 22.72 7.25 4.89
CA PRO A 247 24.16 7.39 4.96
C PRO A 247 24.70 8.04 3.66
N PRO A 248 25.70 8.92 3.77
CA PRO A 248 26.34 9.52 2.60
C PRO A 248 26.92 8.43 1.71
N HIS A 249 26.91 8.69 0.41
CA HIS A 249 27.45 7.77 -0.58
C HIS A 249 28.97 7.64 -0.41
N GLU A 250 29.45 6.48 0.07
CA GLU A 250 30.85 6.12 -0.08
C GLU A 250 31.12 5.84 -1.56
N SER A 251 31.64 6.84 -2.28
CA SER A 251 32.23 6.60 -3.59
C SER A 251 33.50 5.78 -3.37
N LYS A 252 33.40 4.46 -3.48
CA LYS A 252 34.56 3.68 -3.89
C LYS A 252 34.88 4.10 -5.31
N ILE A 253 35.71 5.13 -5.45
CA ILE A 253 36.50 5.35 -6.65
C ILE A 253 37.29 4.05 -6.80
N GLN A 254 36.91 3.19 -7.74
CA GLN A 254 37.78 2.14 -8.22
C GLN A 254 38.93 2.85 -8.93
N SER A 255 39.96 3.19 -8.17
CA SER A 255 41.30 3.39 -8.71
C SER A 255 41.86 2.00 -8.98
N GLU A 256 41.72 1.55 -10.22
CA GLU A 256 42.66 0.69 -10.98
C GLU A 256 42.08 0.38 -12.36
#